data_AF-A0A392S9H0-F1
#
_entry.id   AF-A0A392S9H0-F1
#
_cell.length_a   1.000
_cell.length_b   1.000
_cell.length_c   1.000
_cell.angle_alpha   90.00
_cell.angle_beta   90.00
_cell.angle_gamma   90.00
#
_symmetry.space_group_name_H-M   'P 1'
#
loop_
_entity.id
_entity.type
_entity.pdbx_description
1 polymer ?
#
loop_
_entity_poly.entity_id
_entity_poly.type
_entity_poly.pdbx_seq_one_letter_code
_entity_poly.pdbx_strand_id
1 'polypeptide(L)'
;TRAELVGKIRSLGQDVLDGVKFGFDNAVDQIKILNPTVKFNTEGLSMLKRVENGQIIIPPEYAEMEEEEDEQENGEKGQEEEGHGESNS
;
A
#
# COMPACT_ATOMS: atom_id res chain seq x y z
N THR A 1 21.29 -17.69 8.84
CA THR A 1 21.38 -18.40 7.54
C THR A 1 21.00 -17.48 6.38
N ARG A 2 21.20 -17.87 5.11
CA ARG A 2 20.67 -17.10 3.97
C ARG A 2 19.15 -16.88 4.09
N ALA A 3 18.43 -17.89 4.56
CA ALA A 3 16.98 -17.82 4.74
C ALA A 3 16.56 -16.75 5.76
N GLU A 4 17.23 -16.69 6.92
CA GLU A 4 16.96 -15.66 7.94
C GLU A 4 17.19 -14.23 7.41
N LEU A 5 18.26 -14.02 6.63
CA LEU A 5 18.54 -12.71 6.04
C LEU A 5 17.45 -12.30 5.03
N VAL A 6 17.04 -13.23 4.17
CA VAL A 6 15.95 -12.99 3.21
C VAL A 6 14.63 -12.67 3.95
N GLY A 7 14.34 -13.38 5.04
CA GLY A 7 13.16 -13.12 5.86
C GLY A 7 13.17 -11.70 6.46
N LYS A 8 14.31 -11.27 7.01
CA LYS A 8 14.45 -9.90 7.56
C LYS A 8 14.29 -8.81 6.50
N ILE A 9 14.85 -9.02 5.30
CA ILE A 9 14.72 -8.06 4.20
C ILE A 9 13.25 -7.91 3.78
N ARG A 10 12.51 -9.02 3.69
CA ARG A 10 11.07 -8.98 3.38
C ARG A 10 10.27 -8.24 4.44
N SER A 11 10.48 -8.57 5.72
CA SER A 11 9.80 -7.88 6.83
C SER A 11 10.08 -6.38 6.82
N LEU A 12 11.35 -5.98 6.65
CA LEU A 12 11.71 -4.57 6.59
C LEU A 12 11.10 -3.88 5.36
N GLY A 13 11.02 -4.58 4.22
CA GLY A 13 10.34 -4.08 3.03
C GLY A 13 8.85 -3.80 3.30
N GLN A 14 8.16 -4.74 3.93
CA GLN A 14 6.76 -4.57 4.31
C GLN A 14 6.55 -3.41 5.29
N ASP A 15 7.37 -3.33 6.35
CA ASP A 15 7.27 -2.26 7.35
C ASP A 15 7.43 -0.87 6.70
N VAL A 16 8.30 -0.75 5.69
CA VAL A 16 8.50 0.49 4.94
C VAL A 16 7.26 0.81 4.08
N LEU A 17 6.72 -0.18 3.37
CA LEU A 17 5.51 0.01 2.55
C LEU A 17 4.32 0.44 3.39
N ASP A 18 4.08 -0.25 4.52
CA ASP A 18 3.00 0.07 5.45
C ASP A 18 3.14 1.48 6.02
N GLY A 19 4.37 1.88 6.38
CA GLY A 19 4.67 3.22 6.87
C GLY A 19 4.40 4.32 5.83
N VAL A 20 4.75 4.08 4.57
CA VAL A 20 4.49 5.02 3.47
C VAL A 20 2.99 5.12 3.18
N LYS A 21 2.27 3.99 3.13
CA LYS A 21 0.81 3.95 2.95
C LYS A 21 0.08 4.71 4.05
N PHE A 22 0.42 4.43 5.30
CA PHE A 22 -0.12 5.17 6.44
C PHE A 22 0.15 6.67 6.33
N GLY A 23 1.38 7.06 6.00
CA GLY A 23 1.77 8.47 5.87
C GLY A 23 0.96 9.20 4.80
N PHE A 24 0.76 8.56 3.65
CA PHE A 24 -0.04 9.09 2.55
C PHE A 24 -1.52 9.26 2.93
N ASP A 25 -2.15 8.20 3.43
CA ASP A 25 -3.57 8.23 3.81
C ASP A 25 -3.85 9.29 4.88
N ASN A 26 -2.98 9.35 5.90
CA ASN A 26 -3.06 10.35 6.95
C ASN A 26 -2.91 11.78 6.41
N ALA A 27 -2.00 12.03 5.46
CA ALA A 27 -1.86 13.35 4.84
C ALA A 27 -3.11 13.74 4.05
N VAL A 28 -3.69 12.81 3.28
CA VAL A 28 -4.95 13.01 2.56
C VAL A 28 -6.09 13.37 3.53
N ASP A 29 -6.21 12.67 4.65
CA ASP A 29 -7.23 12.95 5.65
C ASP A 29 -7.02 14.27 6.39
N GLN A 30 -5.77 14.61 6.73
CA GLN A 30 -5.45 15.93 7.30
C GLN A 30 -5.85 17.06 6.35
N ILE A 31 -5.59 16.92 5.04
CA ILE A 31 -5.99 17.93 4.05
C ILE A 31 -7.50 18.11 4.02
N LYS A 32 -8.29 17.03 4.08
CA LYS A 32 -9.76 17.11 4.17
C LYS A 32 -10.22 17.86 5.43
N ILE A 33 -9.62 17.54 6.59
CA ILE A 33 -9.96 18.17 7.87
C ILE A 33 -9.63 19.67 7.87
N LEU A 34 -8.46 20.04 7.34
CA LEU A 34 -7.98 21.43 7.34
C LEU A 34 -8.76 22.34 6.37
N ASN A 35 -9.53 21.77 5.43
CA ASN A 35 -10.32 22.54 4.48
C ASN A 35 -11.81 22.15 4.53
N PRO A 36 -12.52 22.46 5.64
CA PRO A 36 -13.88 21.97 5.88
C PRO A 36 -14.94 22.52 4.92
N THR A 37 -14.63 23.59 4.18
CA THR A 37 -15.52 24.19 3.18
C THR A 37 -15.26 23.68 1.76
N VAL A 38 -14.21 22.89 1.55
CA VAL A 38 -13.83 22.36 0.24
C VAL A 38 -14.07 20.86 0.24
N LYS A 39 -14.90 20.38 -0.70
CA LYS A 39 -15.04 18.95 -0.95
C LYS A 39 -13.99 18.51 -1.96
N PHE A 40 -12.94 17.82 -1.50
CA PHE A 40 -11.93 17.24 -2.39
C PHE A 40 -12.49 16.02 -3.14
N ASN A 41 -12.15 15.89 -4.42
CA ASN A 41 -12.20 14.62 -5.11
C ASN A 41 -10.86 13.91 -4.91
N THR A 42 -10.90 12.72 -4.34
CA THR A 42 -9.72 11.88 -4.09
C THR A 42 -9.67 10.65 -4.99
N GLU A 43 -10.60 10.52 -5.93
CA GLU A 43 -10.59 9.44 -6.91
C GLU A 43 -9.31 9.52 -7.76
N GLY A 44 -8.60 8.40 -7.87
CA GLY A 44 -7.36 8.28 -8.63
C GLY A 44 -6.11 8.80 -7.91
N LEU A 45 -6.21 9.28 -6.66
CA LEU A 45 -5.01 9.51 -5.84
C LEU A 45 -4.31 8.18 -5.57
N SER A 46 -3.00 8.16 -5.76
CA SER A 46 -2.13 7.01 -5.49
C SER A 46 -0.77 7.54 -5.04
N MET A 47 -0.06 6.75 -4.23
CA MET A 47 1.30 7.06 -3.78
C MET A 47 2.32 7.03 -4.92
N LEU A 48 2.06 6.21 -5.94
CA LEU A 48 2.94 6.01 -7.08
C LEU A 48 2.72 7.02 -8.20
N LYS A 49 1.55 7.68 -8.21
CA LYS A 49 1.19 8.67 -9.23
C LYS A 49 1.72 10.06 -8.90
N ARG A 50 1.98 10.85 -9.93
CA ARG A 50 2.35 12.27 -9.80
C ARG A 50 1.47 13.17 -10.64
N VAL A 51 1.49 14.46 -10.33
CA VAL A 51 0.83 15.47 -11.17
C VAL A 51 1.81 15.98 -12.23
N GLU A 52 1.44 15.84 -13.49
CA GLU A 52 2.16 16.41 -14.63
C GLU A 52 1.16 17.13 -15.55
N ASN A 53 1.40 18.41 -15.84
CA ASN A 53 0.51 19.25 -16.67
C ASN A 53 -0.96 19.26 -16.20
N GLY A 54 -1.19 19.19 -14.88
CA GLY A 54 -2.54 19.18 -14.29
C GLY A 54 -3.27 17.84 -14.37
N GLN A 55 -2.60 16.77 -14.82
CA GLN A 55 -3.14 15.42 -14.86
C GLN A 55 -2.38 14.53 -13.87
N ILE A 56 -3.10 13.59 -13.27
CA ILE A 56 -2.51 12.54 -12.46
C ILE A 56 -2.06 11.44 -13.42
N ILE A 57 -0.76 11.12 -13.41
CA ILE A 57 -0.15 10.10 -14.27
C ILE A 57 0.67 9.11 -13.45
N ILE A 58 0.84 7.90 -13.97
CA ILE A 58 1.80 6.93 -13.46
C ILE A 58 3.15 7.25 -14.13
N PRO A 59 4.20 7.60 -13.38
CA PRO A 59 5.53 7.75 -13.94
C PRO A 59 6.02 6.43 -14.53
N PRO A 60 6.76 6.42 -15.66
CA PRO A 60 7.27 5.19 -16.26
C PRO A 60 8.07 4.31 -15.29
N GLU A 61 8.80 4.92 -14.36
CA GLU A 61 9.58 4.23 -13.32
C GLU A 61 8.73 3.46 -12.29
N TYR A 62 7.42 3.72 -12.22
CA TYR A 62 6.48 3.07 -11.30
C TYR A 62 5.38 2.27 -12.01
N ALA A 63 5.42 2.15 -13.33
CA ALA A 63 4.39 1.44 -14.10
C ALA A 63 4.22 -0.02 -13.65
N GLU A 64 5.34 -0.72 -13.44
CA GLU A 64 5.34 -2.12 -12.98
C GLU A 64 4.83 -2.25 -11.53
N MET A 65 5.17 -1.30 -10.65
CA MET A 65 4.74 -1.34 -9.25
C MET A 65 3.25 -1.02 -9.07
N GLU A 66 2.68 -0.16 -9.92
CA GLU A 66 1.24 0.11 -9.87
C GLU A 66 0.42 -1.13 -10.23
N GLU A 67 0.86 -1.91 -11.22
CA GLU A 67 0.22 -3.19 -11.56
C GLU A 67 0.27 -4.17 -10.37
N GLU A 68 1.38 -4.21 -9.64
CA GLU A 68 1.53 -5.04 -8.43
C GLU A 68 0.69 -4.51 -7.24
N GLU A 69 0.54 -3.20 -7.06
CA GLU A 69 -0.33 -2.62 -6.02
C GLU A 69 -1.80 -2.98 -6.25
N ASP A 70 -2.30 -2.86 -7.48
CA ASP A 70 -3.66 -3.26 -7.86
C ASP A 70 -3.92 -4.75 -7.59
N GLU A 71 -2.91 -5.61 -7.84
CA GLU A 71 -2.98 -7.05 -7.55
C GLU A 71 -2.95 -7.37 -6.06
N GLN A 72 -2.15 -6.66 -5.26
CA GLN A 72 -2.10 -6.84 -3.81
C GLN A 72 -3.38 -6.37 -3.12
N GLU A 73 -3.94 -5.22 -3.52
CA GLU A 73 -5.22 -4.72 -2.99
C GLU A 73 -6.38 -5.69 -3.27
N ASN A 74 -6.32 -6.43 -4.40
CA ASN A 74 -7.30 -7.46 -4.75
C ASN A 74 -6.96 -8.86 -4.18
N GLY A 75 -5.70 -9.08 -3.79
CA GLY A 75 -5.15 -10.35 -3.30
C GLY A 75 -5.25 -10.57 -1.77
N GLU A 76 -5.50 -9.51 -0.99
CA GLU A 76 -5.64 -9.57 0.48
C GLU A 76 -7.00 -10.15 0.97
N LYS A 77 -7.55 -11.14 0.26
CA LYS A 77 -8.65 -11.99 0.76
C LYS A 77 -8.28 -13.47 0.88
N GLY A 78 -6.99 -13.77 1.02
CA GLY A 78 -6.47 -15.14 0.93
C GLY A 78 -5.52 -15.60 2.03
N GLN A 79 -5.39 -14.90 3.16
CA GLN A 79 -4.76 -15.50 4.34
C GLN A 79 -5.84 -16.21 5.17
N GLU A 80 -6.29 -17.35 4.66
CA GLU A 80 -6.89 -18.39 5.51
C GLU A 80 -5.82 -18.80 6.52
N GLU A 81 -6.07 -18.55 7.80
CA GLU A 81 -5.32 -19.21 8.88
C GLU A 81 -5.48 -20.72 8.69
N GLU A 82 -4.44 -21.38 8.16
CA GLU A 82 -4.38 -22.83 8.13
C GLU A 82 -4.49 -23.35 9.57
N GLY A 83 -5.59 -24.04 9.82
CA GLY A 83 -5.93 -24.59 11.12
C GLY A 83 -4.83 -25.49 11.66
N HIS A 84 -4.30 -25.15 12.82
CA HIS A 84 -3.66 -26.12 13.69
C HIS A 84 -4.73 -26.93 14.43
N GLY A 85 -5.33 -27.85 13.71
CA GLY A 85 -6.01 -29.00 14.27
C GLY A 85 -5.03 -30.17 14.39
N GLU A 86 -4.31 -30.27 15.50
CA GLU A 86 -3.80 -31.55 15.98
C GLU A 86 -4.19 -31.72 17.45
N SER A 87 -5.39 -32.27 17.64
CA SER A 87 -5.73 -33.03 18.83
C SER A 87 -5.09 -34.40 18.68
N ASN A 88 -4.27 -34.83 19.66
CA ASN A 88 -4.10 -36.25 19.99
C ASN A 88 -3.43 -36.42 21.38
N SER A 89 -4.25 -36.98 22.29
CA SER A 89 -3.95 -37.78 23.51
C SER A 89 -3.23 -37.13 24.69
#